data_AF-A0A0Q5QIT6-F1
#
_entry.id   AF-A0A0Q5QIT6-F1
#
_cell.length_a   1.000
_cell.length_b   1.000
_cell.length_c   1.000
_cell.angle_alpha   90.00
_cell.angle_beta   90.00
_cell.angle_gamma   90.00
#
_symmetry.space_group_name_H-M   'P 1'
#
loop_
_entity.id
_entity.type
_entity.pdbx_description
1 polymer ?
#
loop_
_entity_poly.entity_id
_entity_poly.type
_entity_poly.pdbx_seq_one_letter_code
_entity_poly.pdbx_strand_id
1 'polypeptide(L)'
;MQKALVQKKYAVIDASQRLQSAIVFNTPCDVLTADIIDNSSLLSSRIILELKDCKNNIIFSEKASSKIKDLRGGYQDALKQALLRLPISNPKAVSQNKANVSTETSPTVNSSGDNSDNKSQIYLNQGRNLQRINISDKVFILSDNSGSVPFATFQVTSKNDVFKVKLKNGETVIGYFENGNIVIDMPVGNGDFTKEIFTAK
;
A
#
# COMPACT_ATOMS: atom_id res chain seq x y z
N MET A 1 16.78 -11.20 -8.76
CA MET A 1 16.24 -9.88 -9.10
C MET A 1 16.75 -8.79 -8.15
N GLN A 2 16.49 -8.89 -6.84
CA GLN A 2 16.88 -7.85 -5.85
C GLN A 2 18.35 -7.40 -5.95
N LYS A 3 19.29 -8.35 -6.01
CA LYS A 3 20.73 -8.05 -6.17
C LYS A 3 21.05 -7.19 -7.40
N ALA A 4 20.38 -7.44 -8.54
CA ALA A 4 20.61 -6.69 -9.78
C ALA A 4 20.04 -5.27 -9.70
N LEU A 5 18.90 -5.09 -9.02
CA LEU A 5 18.29 -3.79 -8.78
C LEU A 5 19.14 -2.93 -7.84
N VAL A 6 19.65 -3.52 -6.76
CA VAL A 6 20.57 -2.83 -5.83
C VAL A 6 21.85 -2.40 -6.54
N GLN A 7 22.42 -3.24 -7.42
CA GLN A 7 23.57 -2.86 -8.25
C GLN A 7 23.28 -1.67 -9.18
N LYS A 8 22.03 -1.51 -9.62
CA LYS A 8 21.55 -0.39 -10.43
C LYS A 8 21.08 0.80 -9.57
N LYS A 9 21.42 0.83 -8.27
CA LYS A 9 21.06 1.87 -7.28
C LYS A 9 19.56 2.00 -6.99
N TYR A 10 18.78 0.95 -7.24
CA TYR A 10 17.38 0.91 -6.81
C TYR A 10 17.28 0.42 -5.37
N ALA A 11 16.47 1.11 -4.56
CA ALA A 11 15.95 0.56 -3.31
C ALA A 11 14.77 -0.36 -3.65
N VAL A 12 14.89 -1.64 -3.28
CA VAL A 12 13.83 -2.63 -3.52
C VAL A 12 12.98 -2.75 -2.28
N ILE A 13 11.69 -2.47 -2.43
CA ILE A 13 10.69 -2.68 -1.39
C ILE A 13 10.03 -4.04 -1.67
N ASP A 14 10.38 -5.05 -0.88
CA ASP A 14 9.75 -6.38 -0.97
C ASP A 14 8.24 -6.30 -0.70
N ALA A 15 7.41 -7.20 -1.22
CA ALA A 15 5.97 -7.23 -0.94
C ALA A 15 5.64 -7.28 0.56
N SER A 16 6.49 -7.93 1.37
CA SER A 16 6.44 -7.92 2.84
C SER A 16 6.75 -6.54 3.44
N GLN A 17 7.65 -5.78 2.81
CA GLN A 17 8.04 -4.42 3.19
C GLN A 17 7.09 -3.37 2.60
N ARG A 18 6.40 -3.63 1.49
CA ARG A 18 5.33 -2.75 0.96
C ARG A 18 4.18 -2.62 1.96
N LEU A 19 4.01 -3.59 2.85
CA LEU A 19 3.05 -3.55 3.96
C LEU A 19 3.57 -2.78 5.18
N GLN A 20 4.87 -2.56 5.29
CA GLN A 20 5.55 -1.97 6.46
C GLN A 20 6.17 -0.59 6.20
N SER A 21 6.33 -0.20 4.93
CA SER A 21 6.95 1.06 4.54
C SER A 21 5.87 2.10 4.27
N ALA A 22 5.68 3.00 5.24
CA ALA A 22 4.85 4.20 5.14
C ALA A 22 5.15 5.06 3.88
N ILE A 23 6.31 4.85 3.25
CA ILE A 23 6.75 5.51 2.01
C ILE A 23 5.84 5.13 0.82
N VAL A 24 5.44 3.86 0.68
CA VAL A 24 4.57 3.44 -0.44
C VAL A 24 3.15 4.01 -0.30
N PHE A 25 2.71 4.28 0.94
CA PHE A 25 1.34 4.73 1.23
C PHE A 25 1.19 6.24 1.34
N ASN A 26 2.17 6.94 1.92
CA ASN A 26 2.11 8.40 2.06
C ASN A 26 2.71 9.13 0.85
N THR A 27 3.59 8.47 0.07
CA THR A 27 4.16 9.04 -1.16
C THR A 27 4.15 8.02 -2.30
N PRO A 28 2.97 7.63 -2.82
CA PRO A 28 2.86 6.62 -3.88
C PRO A 28 3.64 6.99 -5.15
N CYS A 29 3.87 8.29 -5.39
CA CYS A 29 4.63 8.78 -6.54
C CYS A 29 6.15 8.82 -6.33
N ASP A 30 6.64 8.56 -5.12
CA ASP A 30 8.08 8.43 -4.85
C ASP A 30 8.59 7.00 -5.12
N VAL A 31 7.68 6.08 -5.44
CA VAL A 31 7.97 4.68 -5.70
C VAL A 31 7.46 4.26 -7.08
N LEU A 32 8.15 3.31 -7.69
CA LEU A 32 7.74 2.72 -8.96
C LEU A 32 7.23 1.30 -8.73
N THR A 33 6.18 0.93 -9.44
CA THR A 33 5.73 -0.46 -9.48
C THR A 33 6.44 -1.18 -10.62
N ALA A 34 7.02 -2.35 -10.32
CA ALA A 34 7.70 -3.18 -11.31
C ALA A 34 6.84 -4.41 -11.61
N ASP A 35 6.37 -4.52 -12.85
CA ASP A 35 5.61 -5.66 -13.33
C ASP A 35 6.48 -6.52 -14.27
N ILE A 36 6.34 -7.84 -14.15
CA ILE A 36 6.95 -8.79 -15.07
C ILE A 36 5.80 -9.53 -15.75
N ILE A 37 5.64 -9.28 -17.05
CA ILE A 37 4.61 -9.88 -17.86
C ILE A 37 5.22 -11.04 -18.63
N ASP A 38 4.63 -12.23 -18.48
CA ASP A 38 4.99 -13.38 -19.31
C ASP A 38 4.42 -13.19 -20.72
N ASN A 39 5.30 -13.21 -21.73
CA ASN A 39 4.95 -13.14 -23.14
C ASN A 39 5.57 -14.34 -23.90
N SER A 40 5.74 -15.46 -23.18
CA SER A 40 6.30 -16.69 -23.71
C SER A 40 5.35 -17.34 -24.71
N SER A 41 5.93 -18.15 -25.60
CA SER A 41 5.17 -19.00 -26.54
C SER A 41 5.64 -20.44 -26.39
N LEU A 42 4.96 -21.39 -27.03
CA LEU A 42 5.28 -22.84 -26.94
C LEU A 42 6.77 -23.17 -27.19
N LEU A 43 7.49 -22.32 -27.93
CA LEU A 43 8.88 -22.55 -28.32
C LEU A 43 9.87 -21.53 -27.73
N SER A 44 9.43 -20.58 -26.91
CA SER A 44 10.32 -19.50 -26.45
C SER A 44 9.87 -18.86 -25.15
N SER A 45 10.78 -18.75 -24.19
CA SER A 45 10.58 -17.98 -22.97
C SER A 45 10.84 -16.48 -23.23
N ARG A 46 9.81 -15.64 -23.06
CA ARG A 46 9.90 -14.18 -23.21
C ARG A 46 9.20 -13.48 -22.05
N ILE A 47 9.77 -12.37 -21.62
CA ILE A 47 9.20 -11.52 -20.59
C ILE A 47 9.21 -10.06 -21.02
N ILE A 48 8.30 -9.27 -20.44
CA ILE A 48 8.30 -7.81 -20.54
C ILE A 48 8.44 -7.27 -19.12
N LEU A 49 9.48 -6.48 -18.88
CA LEU A 49 9.68 -5.75 -17.63
C LEU A 49 9.13 -4.34 -17.78
N GLU A 50 8.08 -4.01 -17.03
CA GLU A 50 7.50 -2.67 -17.01
C GLU A 50 7.75 -1.98 -15.67
N LEU A 51 8.16 -0.71 -15.71
CA LEU A 51 8.09 0.17 -14.53
C LEU A 51 6.97 1.18 -14.73
N LYS A 52 6.10 1.28 -13.72
CA LYS A 52 4.94 2.17 -13.72
C LYS A 52 5.06 3.22 -12.62
N ASP A 53 4.58 4.42 -12.93
CA ASP A 53 4.40 5.48 -11.95
C ASP A 53 3.16 5.26 -11.07
N CYS A 54 2.92 6.16 -10.12
CA CYS A 54 1.74 6.13 -9.24
C CYS A 54 0.39 6.25 -9.96
N LYS A 55 0.39 6.74 -11.20
CA LYS A 55 -0.79 6.88 -12.05
C LYS A 55 -0.94 5.71 -13.02
N ASN A 56 -0.15 4.65 -12.84
CA ASN A 56 -0.13 3.45 -13.67
C ASN A 56 0.36 3.69 -15.11
N ASN A 57 1.06 4.81 -15.36
CA ASN A 57 1.70 5.06 -16.65
C ASN A 57 3.00 4.28 -16.74
N ILE A 58 3.23 3.63 -17.88
CA ILE A 58 4.48 2.90 -18.15
C ILE A 58 5.57 3.93 -18.46
N ILE A 59 6.56 4.04 -17.57
CA ILE A 59 7.71 4.93 -17.76
C ILE A 59 8.95 4.19 -18.28
N PHE A 60 8.93 2.85 -18.20
CA PHE A 60 9.96 1.98 -18.77
C PHE A 60 9.32 0.65 -19.16
N SER A 61 9.69 0.13 -20.32
CA SER A 61 9.24 -1.18 -20.80
C SER A 61 10.37 -1.83 -21.60
N GLU A 62 10.81 -3.01 -21.17
CA GLU A 62 11.85 -3.78 -21.85
C GLU A 62 11.40 -5.20 -22.13
N LYS A 63 11.51 -5.63 -23.39
CA LYS A 63 11.24 -7.01 -23.80
C LYS A 63 12.54 -7.81 -23.79
N ALA A 64 12.54 -8.97 -23.15
CA ALA A 64 13.68 -9.85 -23.15
C ALA A 64 13.26 -11.31 -23.40
N SER A 65 14.14 -12.07 -24.02
CA SER A 65 13.92 -13.48 -24.36
C SER A 65 15.13 -14.31 -24.01
N SER A 66 14.92 -15.58 -23.68
CA SER A 66 16.00 -16.54 -23.48
C SER A 66 16.05 -17.58 -24.60
N LYS A 67 17.25 -18.11 -24.83
CA LYS A 67 17.52 -19.25 -25.71
C LYS A 67 17.56 -20.58 -24.94
N ILE A 68 17.46 -20.54 -23.61
CA ILE A 68 17.42 -21.74 -22.76
C ILE A 68 16.08 -22.44 -22.99
N LYS A 69 16.14 -23.74 -23.32
CA LYS A 69 14.94 -24.55 -23.63
C LYS A 69 14.18 -25.01 -22.38
N ASP A 70 14.79 -24.92 -21.20
CA ASP A 70 14.10 -25.11 -19.92
C ASP A 70 13.24 -23.88 -19.59
N LEU A 71 11.98 -24.10 -19.22
CA LEU A 71 11.02 -23.01 -18.97
C LEU A 71 11.47 -22.12 -17.80
N ARG A 72 11.88 -22.73 -16.68
CA ARG A 72 12.28 -22.01 -15.46
C ARG A 72 13.58 -21.25 -15.66
N GLY A 73 14.60 -21.91 -16.20
CA GLY A 73 15.89 -21.33 -16.52
C GLY A 73 15.78 -20.24 -17.58
N GLY A 74 14.96 -20.47 -18.62
CA GLY A 74 14.69 -19.48 -19.66
C GLY A 74 13.99 -18.23 -19.13
N TYR A 75 13.05 -18.38 -18.20
CA TYR A 75 12.42 -17.23 -17.56
C TYR A 75 13.40 -16.42 -16.69
N GLN A 76 14.23 -17.09 -15.90
CA GLN A 76 15.25 -16.44 -15.07
C GLN A 76 16.30 -15.70 -15.92
N ASP A 77 16.73 -16.31 -17.02
CA ASP A 77 17.67 -15.69 -17.96
C ASP A 77 17.04 -14.50 -18.70
N ALA A 78 15.82 -14.63 -19.21
CA ALA A 78 15.10 -13.52 -19.85
C ALA A 78 14.95 -12.32 -18.88
N LEU A 79 14.60 -12.57 -17.61
CA LEU A 79 14.54 -11.53 -16.59
C LEU A 79 15.91 -10.88 -16.34
N LYS A 80 16.99 -11.67 -16.31
CA LYS A 80 18.35 -11.12 -16.18
C LYS A 80 18.70 -10.21 -17.35
N GLN A 81 18.36 -10.59 -18.59
CA GLN A 81 18.60 -9.77 -19.78
C GLN A 81 17.83 -8.44 -19.71
N ALA A 82 16.57 -8.45 -19.28
CA ALA A 82 15.80 -7.21 -19.10
C ALA A 82 16.42 -6.28 -18.03
N LEU A 83 16.86 -6.83 -16.90
CA LEU A 83 17.47 -6.04 -15.82
C LEU A 83 18.82 -5.41 -16.21
N LEU A 84 19.55 -5.99 -17.17
CA LEU A 84 20.79 -5.38 -17.69
C LEU A 84 20.51 -4.06 -18.43
N ARG A 85 19.38 -3.99 -19.13
CA ARG A 85 18.92 -2.83 -19.91
C ARG A 85 18.29 -1.73 -19.06
N LEU A 86 18.01 -2.03 -17.79
CA LEU A 86 17.50 -1.05 -16.85
C LEU A 86 18.52 0.09 -16.65
N PRO A 87 18.10 1.37 -16.69
CA PRO A 87 18.99 2.48 -16.39
C PRO A 87 19.44 2.45 -14.93
N ILE A 88 20.50 3.18 -14.60
CA ILE A 88 20.91 3.37 -13.20
C ILE A 88 19.96 4.38 -12.56
N SER A 89 19.44 4.07 -11.38
CA SER A 89 18.56 4.97 -10.64
C SER A 89 19.30 6.25 -10.20
N ASN A 90 18.63 7.39 -10.37
CA ASN A 90 19.10 8.71 -9.92
C ASN A 90 17.93 9.52 -9.34
N PRO A 91 17.45 9.16 -8.13
CA PRO A 91 16.32 9.85 -7.51
C PRO A 91 16.70 11.28 -7.12
N LYS A 92 15.80 12.24 -7.38
CA LYS A 92 15.95 13.60 -6.83
C LYS A 92 15.54 13.57 -5.36
N ALA A 93 16.32 14.21 -4.48
CA ALA A 93 15.98 14.30 -3.07
C ALA A 93 14.65 15.06 -2.90
N VAL A 94 13.66 14.41 -2.31
CA VAL A 94 12.42 15.04 -1.87
C VAL A 94 12.67 15.56 -0.46
N SER A 95 12.62 16.88 -0.25
CA SER A 95 12.79 17.51 1.06
C SER A 95 11.68 17.05 2.01
N GLN A 96 11.99 16.10 2.89
CA GLN A 96 11.14 15.80 4.04
C GLN A 96 11.25 16.96 5.05
N ASN A 97 10.24 17.82 5.09
CA ASN A 97 10.09 18.75 6.20
C ASN A 97 9.75 17.93 7.46
N LYS A 98 10.77 17.63 8.27
CA LYS A 98 10.61 17.23 9.68
C LYS A 98 9.95 18.38 10.43
N ALA A 99 8.66 18.30 10.70
CA ALA A 99 8.03 19.15 11.70
C ALA A 99 8.37 18.59 13.08
N ASN A 100 9.11 19.39 13.85
CA ASN A 100 9.49 19.12 15.22
C ASN A 100 8.26 18.93 16.12
N VAL A 101 8.36 17.92 16.98
CA VAL A 101 7.50 17.71 18.14
C VAL A 101 7.82 18.81 19.16
N SER A 102 6.79 19.53 19.62
CA SER A 102 6.84 20.22 20.91
C SER A 102 5.51 19.99 21.63
N THR A 103 5.64 19.54 22.86
CA THR A 103 4.61 19.13 23.80
C THR A 103 3.83 20.33 24.37
N GLU A 104 2.62 20.03 24.85
CA GLU A 104 1.87 20.69 25.93
C GLU A 104 0.75 21.72 25.63
N THR A 105 -0.46 21.28 26.03
CA THR A 105 -1.50 22.02 26.80
C THR A 105 -2.73 22.57 26.04
N SER A 106 -3.89 22.01 26.38
CA SER A 106 -5.26 22.51 26.11
C SER A 106 -5.52 23.81 26.92
N PRO A 107 -6.32 24.80 26.46
CA PRO A 107 -7.77 24.65 26.31
C PRO A 107 -8.48 25.44 25.16
N THR A 108 -9.67 24.93 24.79
CA THR A 108 -10.96 25.60 24.45
C THR A 108 -11.07 26.72 23.39
N VAL A 109 -11.74 26.34 22.28
CA VAL A 109 -12.86 26.98 21.51
C VAL A 109 -12.78 28.47 21.12
N ASN A 110 -12.70 28.76 19.80
CA ASN A 110 -13.75 29.49 19.05
C ASN A 110 -13.50 29.54 17.53
N SER A 111 -14.62 29.53 16.81
CA SER A 111 -14.84 29.25 15.40
C SER A 111 -14.53 30.39 14.42
N SER A 112 -14.65 30.04 13.13
CA SER A 112 -14.82 30.87 11.89
C SER A 112 -13.51 31.10 11.13
N GLY A 113 -13.30 30.70 9.87
CA GLY A 113 -14.07 29.98 8.87
C GLY A 113 -13.37 30.22 7.52
N ASP A 114 -13.11 29.17 6.71
CA ASP A 114 -13.67 29.00 5.36
C ASP A 114 -12.91 27.94 4.51
N ASN A 115 -13.71 27.02 3.97
CA ASN A 115 -13.58 26.18 2.76
C ASN A 115 -12.28 25.42 2.40
N SER A 116 -12.30 24.10 2.62
CA SER A 116 -12.21 23.07 1.56
C SER A 116 -12.48 21.68 2.14
N ASP A 117 -13.46 20.96 1.59
CA ASP A 117 -13.97 19.66 2.02
C ASP A 117 -12.90 18.56 2.06
N ASN A 118 -12.35 18.33 3.24
CA ASN A 118 -11.85 17.02 3.67
C ASN A 118 -12.15 16.88 5.17
N LYS A 119 -13.43 16.64 5.52
CA LYS A 119 -13.80 16.21 6.87
C LYS A 119 -13.17 14.84 7.13
N SER A 120 -11.98 14.87 7.69
CA SER A 120 -11.31 13.72 8.27
C SER A 120 -12.23 13.11 9.34
N GLN A 121 -12.93 12.01 9.02
CA GLN A 121 -13.75 11.27 9.98
C GLN A 121 -12.83 10.62 11.02
N ILE A 122 -13.10 10.84 12.31
CA ILE A 122 -12.37 10.25 13.42
C ILE A 122 -13.25 9.16 14.05
N TYR A 123 -12.64 8.03 14.36
CA TYR A 123 -13.26 6.89 15.01
C TYR A 123 -12.61 6.64 16.38
N LEU A 124 -13.40 6.34 17.40
CA LEU A 124 -12.93 5.98 18.73
C LEU A 124 -13.08 4.49 18.95
N ASN A 125 -12.02 3.85 19.44
CA ASN A 125 -12.04 2.44 19.84
C ASN A 125 -11.13 2.24 21.06
N GLN A 126 -11.70 1.79 22.18
CA GLN A 126 -10.95 1.48 23.41
C GLN A 126 -9.98 2.59 23.87
N GLY A 127 -10.39 3.86 23.75
CA GLY A 127 -9.56 5.02 24.10
C GLY A 127 -8.57 5.49 23.02
N ARG A 128 -8.49 4.79 21.87
CA ARG A 128 -7.69 5.20 20.70
C ARG A 128 -8.53 6.02 19.74
N ASN A 129 -8.04 7.21 19.36
CA ASN A 129 -8.59 7.97 18.25
C ASN A 129 -7.90 7.53 16.94
N LEU A 130 -8.70 7.04 16.00
CA LEU A 130 -8.27 6.57 14.70
C LEU A 130 -8.85 7.47 13.61
N GLN A 131 -7.99 8.02 12.77
CA GLN A 131 -8.36 8.82 11.62
C GLN A 131 -8.69 7.93 10.43
N ARG A 132 -9.82 8.18 9.77
CA ARG A 132 -10.12 7.59 8.46
C ARG A 132 -9.41 8.39 7.38
N ILE A 133 -8.66 7.68 6.55
CA ILE A 133 -7.98 8.23 5.38
C ILE A 133 -8.46 7.44 4.16
N ASN A 134 -9.10 8.12 3.20
CA ASN A 134 -9.50 7.50 1.94
C ASN A 134 -8.29 7.42 1.01
N ILE A 135 -7.94 6.22 0.58
CA ILE A 135 -6.84 5.97 -0.36
C ILE A 135 -7.36 6.02 -1.81
N SER A 136 -8.60 5.59 -2.02
CA SER A 136 -9.34 5.66 -3.28
C SER A 136 -10.84 5.52 -3.01
N ASP A 137 -11.67 5.59 -4.04
CA ASP A 137 -13.11 5.34 -3.95
C ASP A 137 -13.45 3.93 -3.44
N LYS A 138 -12.49 2.99 -3.51
CA LYS A 138 -12.68 1.58 -3.15
C LYS A 138 -11.90 1.16 -1.91
N VAL A 139 -11.01 2.00 -1.39
CA VAL A 139 -10.09 1.64 -0.31
C VAL A 139 -9.91 2.80 0.65
N PHE A 140 -10.05 2.53 1.94
CA PHE A 140 -9.70 3.47 3.01
C PHE A 140 -8.97 2.75 4.14
N ILE A 141 -8.32 3.51 5.02
CA ILE A 141 -7.60 3.00 6.19
C ILE A 141 -8.09 3.69 7.46
N LEU A 142 -7.93 3.02 8.60
CA LEU A 142 -7.95 3.64 9.92
C LEU A 142 -6.51 3.73 10.44
N SER A 143 -6.06 4.92 10.81
CA SER A 143 -4.70 5.16 11.32
C SER A 143 -4.74 5.87 12.67
N ASP A 144 -3.84 5.51 13.58
CA ASP A 144 -3.61 6.33 14.78
C ASP A 144 -2.64 7.50 14.46
N ASN A 145 -2.51 8.42 15.42
CA ASN A 145 -1.62 9.58 15.35
C ASN A 145 -0.17 9.25 15.77
N SER A 146 0.14 7.98 16.05
CA SER A 146 1.40 7.52 16.68
C SER A 146 2.40 6.84 15.72
N GLY A 147 1.98 6.51 14.51
CA GLY A 147 2.91 6.45 13.37
C GLY A 147 2.87 5.19 12.52
N SER A 148 3.18 5.43 11.24
CA SER A 148 3.69 4.53 10.18
C SER A 148 2.88 3.29 9.78
N VAL A 149 2.05 2.69 10.63
CA VAL A 149 1.29 1.48 10.30
C VAL A 149 -0.21 1.71 10.54
N PRO A 150 -1.08 1.56 9.51
CA PRO A 150 -2.51 1.67 9.71
C PRO A 150 -3.00 0.54 10.61
N PHE A 151 -3.98 0.85 11.46
CA PHE A 151 -4.65 -0.12 12.32
C PHE A 151 -5.30 -1.23 11.47
N ALA A 152 -6.02 -0.83 10.42
CA ALA A 152 -6.63 -1.74 9.46
C ALA A 152 -6.84 -1.05 8.09
N THR A 153 -6.81 -1.87 7.03
CA THR A 153 -7.15 -1.46 5.66
C THR A 153 -8.49 -2.03 5.26
N PHE A 154 -9.35 -1.21 4.68
CA PHE A 154 -10.71 -1.56 4.30
C PHE A 154 -10.85 -1.46 2.78
N GLN A 155 -11.27 -2.54 2.14
CA GLN A 155 -11.59 -2.59 0.71
C GLN A 155 -13.08 -2.86 0.53
N VAL A 156 -13.77 -2.02 -0.25
CA VAL A 156 -15.19 -2.21 -0.56
C VAL A 156 -15.42 -3.56 -1.23
N THR A 157 -16.53 -4.22 -0.90
CA THR A 157 -16.99 -5.44 -1.56
C THR A 157 -18.12 -5.13 -2.54
N SER A 158 -18.65 -6.16 -3.21
CA SER A 158 -19.87 -6.03 -4.03
C SER A 158 -21.12 -5.77 -3.19
N LYS A 159 -21.08 -6.02 -1.88
CA LYS A 159 -22.17 -5.73 -0.94
C LYS A 159 -21.91 -4.35 -0.32
N ASN A 160 -22.93 -3.48 -0.42
CA ASN A 160 -22.90 -2.16 0.20
C ASN A 160 -22.63 -2.27 1.69
N ASP A 161 -21.87 -1.31 2.21
CA ASP A 161 -21.52 -1.20 3.63
C ASP A 161 -20.75 -2.40 4.21
N VAL A 162 -20.22 -3.28 3.35
CA VAL A 162 -19.39 -4.42 3.75
C VAL A 162 -18.01 -4.31 3.10
N PHE A 163 -16.99 -4.55 3.92
CA PHE A 163 -15.58 -4.41 3.59
C PHE A 163 -14.83 -5.72 3.82
N LYS A 164 -13.89 -6.00 2.92
CA LYS A 164 -12.78 -6.90 3.20
C LYS A 164 -11.75 -6.10 3.99
N VAL A 165 -11.45 -6.55 5.21
CA VAL A 165 -10.58 -5.83 6.14
C VAL A 165 -9.28 -6.59 6.29
N LYS A 166 -8.15 -5.91 6.10
CA LYS A 166 -6.82 -6.45 6.39
C LYS A 166 -6.28 -5.80 7.66
N LEU A 167 -6.09 -6.61 8.69
CA LEU A 167 -5.60 -6.19 10.00
C LEU A 167 -4.08 -5.97 9.99
N LYS A 168 -3.57 -5.28 11.02
CA LYS A 168 -2.12 -5.06 11.21
C LYS A 168 -1.27 -6.33 11.21
N ASN A 169 -1.82 -7.46 11.66
CA ASN A 169 -1.15 -8.77 11.69
C ASN A 169 -1.15 -9.48 10.33
N GLY A 170 -1.79 -8.89 9.31
CA GLY A 170 -1.89 -9.44 7.96
C GLY A 170 -3.12 -10.33 7.72
N GLU A 171 -3.87 -10.68 8.76
CA GLU A 171 -5.10 -11.47 8.64
C GLU A 171 -6.19 -10.68 7.91
N THR A 172 -7.03 -11.42 7.17
CA THR A 172 -8.16 -10.86 6.44
C THR A 172 -9.46 -11.28 7.10
N VAL A 173 -10.26 -10.29 7.48
CA VAL A 173 -11.55 -10.45 8.15
C VAL A 173 -12.62 -9.63 7.43
N ILE A 174 -13.86 -9.70 7.90
CA ILE A 174 -14.96 -8.87 7.39
C ILE A 174 -15.21 -7.72 8.35
N GLY A 175 -15.50 -6.56 7.79
CA GLY A 175 -16.04 -5.44 8.53
C GLY A 175 -17.23 -4.83 7.80
N TYR A 176 -18.05 -4.09 8.52
CA TYR A 176 -19.25 -3.47 7.97
C TYR A 176 -19.59 -2.19 8.72
N PHE A 177 -20.41 -1.33 8.10
CA PHE A 177 -21.03 -0.22 8.82
C PHE A 177 -22.28 -0.68 9.56
N GLU A 178 -22.42 -0.27 10.82
CA GLU A 178 -23.60 -0.50 11.65
C GLU A 178 -23.88 0.80 12.42
N ASN A 179 -25.01 1.46 12.12
CA ASN A 179 -25.42 2.73 12.75
C ASN A 179 -24.37 3.86 12.68
N GLY A 180 -23.63 3.95 11.57
CA GLY A 180 -22.55 4.94 11.39
C GLY A 180 -21.21 4.56 12.05
N ASN A 181 -21.15 3.43 12.74
CA ASN A 181 -19.93 2.87 13.31
C ASN A 181 -19.32 1.85 12.36
N ILE A 182 -18.00 1.68 12.40
CA ILE A 182 -17.34 0.55 11.75
C ILE A 182 -17.30 -0.61 12.74
N VAL A 183 -17.71 -1.79 12.30
CA VAL A 183 -17.62 -3.03 13.07
C VAL A 183 -16.70 -3.99 12.31
N ILE A 184 -15.79 -4.65 13.03
CA ILE A 184 -14.91 -5.69 12.49
C ILE A 184 -15.18 -6.99 13.26
N ASP A 185 -15.40 -8.09 12.54
CA ASP A 185 -15.55 -9.41 13.13
C ASP A 185 -14.14 -10.03 13.35
N MET A 186 -13.67 -10.02 14.59
CA MET A 186 -12.36 -10.52 14.99
C MET A 186 -12.43 -12.01 15.39
N PRO A 187 -11.62 -12.90 14.79
CA PRO A 187 -11.60 -14.31 15.14
C PRO A 187 -11.00 -14.55 16.53
N VAL A 188 -11.61 -15.43 17.33
CA VAL A 188 -11.17 -15.76 18.69
C VAL A 188 -10.47 -17.13 18.82
N GLY A 189 -10.00 -17.69 17.70
CA GLY A 189 -9.16 -18.91 17.65
C GLY A 189 -9.92 -20.23 17.83
N ASN A 190 -11.14 -20.20 18.36
CA ASN A 190 -12.05 -21.34 18.49
C ASN A 190 -13.06 -21.49 17.32
N GLY A 191 -12.92 -20.66 16.29
CA GLY A 191 -13.86 -20.59 15.16
C GLY A 191 -14.99 -19.59 15.35
N ASP A 192 -15.13 -19.00 16.55
CA ASP A 192 -16.07 -17.92 16.80
C ASP A 192 -15.48 -16.55 16.42
N PHE A 193 -16.36 -15.55 16.36
CA PHE A 193 -16.02 -14.17 16.08
C PHE A 193 -16.53 -13.25 17.19
N THR A 194 -15.77 -12.20 17.46
CA THR A 194 -16.14 -11.12 18.39
C THR A 194 -16.19 -9.80 17.63
N LYS A 195 -17.14 -8.93 18.00
CA LYS A 195 -17.26 -7.62 17.36
C LYS A 195 -16.29 -6.64 17.99
N GLU A 196 -15.44 -6.03 17.17
CA GLU A 196 -14.69 -4.83 17.54
C GLU A 196 -15.33 -3.60 16.89
N ILE A 197 -15.77 -2.64 17.73
CA ILE A 197 -16.57 -1.49 17.30
C ILE A 197 -15.71 -0.22 17.32
N PHE A 198 -15.84 0.57 16.26
CA PHE A 198 -15.19 1.85 16.05
C PHE A 198 -16.28 2.91 15.93
N THR A 199 -16.44 3.73 16.95
CA THR A 199 -17.52 4.72 17.02
C THR A 199 -17.11 5.99 16.31
N ALA A 200 -17.90 6.44 15.33
CA ALA A 200 -17.65 7.72 14.66
C ALA A 200 -17.83 8.88 15.66
N LYS A 201 -16.90 9.84 15.64
CA LYS A 201 -16.97 11.11 16.40
C LYS A 201 -17.42 12.26 15.52
#